data_AF-A0A2E7LN72-F1
#
_entry.id   AF-A0A2E7LN72-F1
#
_cell.length_a   1.000
_cell.length_b   1.000
_cell.length_c   1.000
_cell.angle_alpha   90.00
_cell.angle_beta   90.00
_cell.angle_gamma   90.00
#
_symmetry.space_group_name_H-M   'P 1'
#
loop_
_entity.id
_entity.type
_entity.pdbx_description
1 polymer ?
#
loop_
_entity_poly.entity_id
_entity_poly.type
_entity_poly.pdbx_seq_one_letter_code
_entity_poly.pdbx_strand_id
1 'polypeptide(L)'
;MTKVEAGYGYWVNTTAFTAISTLIPEANPAAVLPTVPVTTGWNLLGVVDIALNAASTAVDGGDSSTYFSSIDWSVAYQFDTQGNAWVKSVSGTADNRIATARGYWVWANKAGTLVP
;
A
#
# COMPACT_ATOMS: atom_id res chain seq x y z
N MET A 1 -9.30 -13.91 13.02
CA MET A 1 -9.84 -12.85 12.15
C MET A 1 -11.12 -13.38 11.52
N THR A 2 -12.27 -12.75 11.74
CA THR A 2 -13.57 -13.24 11.26
C THR A 2 -14.15 -12.43 10.10
N LYS A 3 -13.57 -11.27 9.78
CA LYS A 3 -13.99 -10.40 8.67
C LYS A 3 -12.83 -9.54 8.16
N VAL A 4 -12.74 -9.36 6.85
CA VAL A 4 -11.94 -8.32 6.18
C VAL A 4 -12.93 -7.27 5.68
N GLU A 5 -12.82 -6.04 6.19
CA GLU A 5 -13.64 -4.92 5.75
C GLU A 5 -12.88 -4.05 4.75
N ALA A 6 -13.57 -3.58 3.71
CA ALA A 6 -13.02 -2.64 2.74
C ALA A 6 -12.62 -1.32 3.41
N GLY A 7 -11.62 -0.64 2.87
CA GLY A 7 -11.10 0.62 3.39
C GLY A 7 -10.00 0.50 4.44
N TYR A 8 -9.66 -0.72 4.88
CA TYR A 8 -8.59 -0.97 5.84
C TYR A 8 -7.49 -1.84 5.24
N GLY A 9 -6.24 -1.50 5.54
CA GLY A 9 -5.09 -2.38 5.31
C GLY A 9 -4.97 -3.41 6.44
N TYR A 10 -4.69 -4.67 6.09
CA TYR A 10 -4.49 -5.73 7.08
C TYR A 10 -3.09 -6.32 6.93
N TRP A 11 -2.38 -6.42 8.05
CA TRP A 11 -1.15 -7.20 8.15
C TRP A 11 -1.45 -8.50 8.87
N VAL A 12 -1.30 -9.63 8.17
CA VAL A 12 -1.61 -10.94 8.74
C VAL A 12 -0.31 -11.72 8.93
N ASN A 13 -0.03 -12.09 10.18
CA ASN A 13 1.02 -13.05 10.53
C ASN A 13 0.36 -14.34 11.00
N THR A 14 0.74 -15.48 10.42
CA THR A 14 0.28 -16.80 10.88
C THR A 14 1.49 -17.66 11.26
N THR A 15 1.38 -18.39 12.37
CA THR A 15 2.36 -19.39 12.80
C THR A 15 1.94 -20.81 12.42
N ALA A 16 0.75 -20.96 11.82
CA ALA A 16 0.18 -22.20 11.35
C ALA A 16 -0.38 -22.03 9.93
N PHE A 17 -0.26 -23.08 9.11
CA PHE A 17 -0.85 -23.16 7.76
C PHE A 17 -2.35 -23.45 7.85
N THR A 18 -3.12 -22.51 8.41
CA THR A 18 -4.57 -22.55 8.33
C THR A 18 -5.00 -21.68 7.16
N ALA A 19 -5.77 -22.24 6.22
CA ALA A 19 -6.33 -21.48 5.12
C ALA A 19 -7.25 -20.37 5.68
N ILE A 20 -6.90 -19.11 5.40
CA ILE A 20 -7.77 -17.97 5.68
C ILE A 20 -8.56 -17.72 4.40
N SER A 21 -9.86 -18.02 4.42
CA SER A 21 -10.78 -17.63 3.35
C SER A 21 -11.72 -16.53 3.85
N THR A 22 -11.88 -15.50 3.03
CA THR A 22 -12.82 -14.41 3.29
C THR A 22 -13.31 -13.89 1.96
N LEU A 23 -14.57 -13.49 1.90
CA LEU A 23 -15.13 -12.87 0.71
C LEU A 23 -14.52 -11.46 0.61
N ILE A 24 -13.62 -11.26 -0.33
CA ILE A 24 -13.14 -9.93 -0.69
C ILE A 24 -14.08 -9.44 -1.80
N PRO A 25 -14.82 -8.35 -1.60
CA PRO A 25 -15.64 -7.79 -2.66
C PRO A 25 -14.76 -7.42 -3.86
N GLU A 26 -15.31 -7.55 -5.06
CA GLU A 26 -14.60 -7.16 -6.29
C GLU A 26 -14.11 -5.72 -6.19
N ALA A 27 -12.88 -5.47 -6.64
CA ALA A 27 -12.35 -4.13 -6.74
C ALA A 27 -13.18 -3.38 -7.79
N ASN A 28 -14.14 -2.58 -7.33
CA ASN A 28 -14.87 -1.64 -8.17
C ASN A 28 -14.22 -0.26 -7.99
N PRO A 29 -13.21 0.10 -8.81
CA PRO A 29 -12.61 1.42 -8.72
C PRO A 29 -13.72 2.43 -9.01
N ALA A 30 -14.00 3.29 -8.02
CA ALA A 30 -14.89 4.41 -8.26
C ALA A 30 -14.35 5.22 -9.45
N ALA A 31 -15.24 5.81 -10.27
CA ALA A 31 -14.85 6.68 -11.38
C ALA A 31 -14.02 7.91 -10.92
N VAL A 32 -13.95 8.14 -9.61
CA VAL A 32 -13.14 9.16 -8.95
C VAL A 32 -12.08 8.46 -8.12
N LEU A 33 -10.82 8.89 -8.26
CA LEU A 33 -9.71 8.42 -7.44
C LEU A 33 -10.05 8.60 -5.95
N PRO A 34 -10.06 7.52 -5.15
CA PRO A 34 -10.28 7.64 -3.72
C PRO A 34 -9.10 8.37 -3.08
N THR A 35 -9.40 9.23 -2.11
CA THR A 35 -8.37 9.83 -1.27
C THR A 35 -8.27 9.07 0.05
N VAL A 36 -7.05 8.92 0.56
CA VAL A 36 -6.80 8.17 1.79
C VAL A 36 -6.26 9.14 2.85
N PRO A 37 -6.96 9.34 3.99
CA PRO A 37 -6.44 10.17 5.07
C PRO A 37 -5.22 9.51 5.70
N VAL A 38 -4.20 10.32 5.98
CA VAL A 38 -2.93 9.89 6.58
C VAL A 38 -2.72 10.65 7.88
N THR A 39 -2.39 9.92 8.95
CA THR A 39 -2.07 10.50 10.25
C THR A 39 -0.56 10.71 10.38
N THR A 40 -0.12 11.57 11.31
CA THR A 40 1.32 11.68 11.60
C THR A 40 1.84 10.38 12.21
N GLY A 41 2.98 9.90 11.73
CA GLY A 41 3.57 8.61 12.15
C GLY A 41 3.31 7.47 11.15
N TRP A 42 3.19 6.24 11.67
CA TRP A 42 3.03 5.03 10.85
C TRP A 42 1.60 4.84 10.34
N ASN A 43 1.48 4.66 9.03
CA ASN A 43 0.23 4.32 8.35
C ASN A 43 0.46 3.10 7.45
N LEU A 44 -0.50 2.17 7.42
CA LEU A 44 -0.48 1.05 6.47
C LEU A 44 -1.30 1.44 5.24
N LEU A 45 -0.60 1.74 4.14
CA LEU A 45 -1.19 2.24 2.91
C LEU A 45 -1.10 1.17 1.80
N GLY A 46 -2.22 0.95 1.12
CA GLY A 46 -2.26 0.13 -0.10
C GLY A 46 -2.08 1.01 -1.34
N VAL A 47 -1.67 0.37 -2.44
CA VAL A 47 -1.65 1.02 -3.76
C VAL A 47 -3.03 0.96 -4.39
N VAL A 48 -3.55 2.12 -4.78
CA VAL A 48 -4.80 2.27 -5.51
C VAL A 48 -4.48 2.29 -7.00
N ASP A 49 -5.13 1.42 -7.76
CA ASP A 49 -5.00 1.37 -9.21
C ASP A 49 -6.40 1.28 -9.84
N ILE A 50 -6.76 2.32 -10.59
CA ILE A 50 -8.04 2.41 -11.29
C ILE A 50 -8.03 1.67 -12.64
N ALA A 51 -6.85 1.39 -13.19
CA ALA A 51 -6.70 0.72 -14.48
C ALA A 51 -6.83 -0.81 -14.35
N LEU A 52 -7.07 -1.32 -13.13
CA LEU A 52 -7.26 -2.75 -12.86
C LEU A 52 -6.10 -3.61 -13.38
N ASN A 53 -4.87 -3.10 -13.27
CA ASN A 53 -3.70 -3.86 -13.71
C ASN A 53 -3.53 -5.12 -12.86
N ALA A 54 -2.83 -6.10 -13.45
CA ALA A 54 -2.48 -7.33 -12.77
C ALA A 54 -1.68 -7.03 -11.48
N ALA A 55 -1.77 -7.92 -10.50
CA ALA A 55 -1.02 -7.80 -9.24
C ALA A 55 0.48 -7.64 -9.49
N SER A 56 1.16 -6.85 -8.64
CA SER A 56 2.57 -6.48 -8.81
C SER A 56 2.89 -5.67 -10.07
N THR A 57 1.91 -5.01 -10.68
CA THR A 57 2.18 -4.03 -11.74
C THR A 57 2.63 -2.72 -11.10
N ALA A 58 3.73 -2.15 -11.60
CA ALA A 58 4.26 -0.89 -11.10
C ALA A 58 3.29 0.27 -11.39
N VAL A 59 3.05 1.11 -10.38
CA VAL A 59 2.28 2.36 -10.51
C VAL A 59 3.27 3.53 -10.48
N ASP A 60 3.05 4.56 -11.29
CA ASP A 60 3.95 5.70 -11.44
C ASP A 60 5.41 5.30 -11.77
N GLY A 61 5.57 4.33 -12.66
CA GLY A 61 6.90 3.76 -12.98
C GLY A 61 7.54 2.97 -11.84
N GLY A 62 6.80 2.78 -10.74
CA GLY A 62 7.24 2.18 -9.49
C GLY A 62 7.78 3.19 -8.49
N ASP A 63 7.86 4.47 -8.82
CA ASP A 63 8.54 5.49 -8.03
C ASP A 63 7.74 5.86 -6.77
N SER A 64 8.31 5.59 -5.59
CA SER A 64 7.66 5.94 -4.32
C SER A 64 7.55 7.44 -4.08
N SER A 65 8.49 8.23 -4.59
CA SER A 65 8.45 9.69 -4.48
C SER A 65 7.34 10.28 -5.34
N THR A 66 7.01 9.64 -6.46
CA THR A 66 5.90 10.07 -7.33
C THR A 66 4.55 9.68 -6.70
N TYR A 67 4.37 8.41 -6.32
CA TYR A 67 3.10 7.93 -5.79
C TYR A 67 2.71 8.59 -4.45
N PHE A 68 3.67 8.79 -3.54
CA PHE A 68 3.42 9.44 -2.24
C PHE A 68 3.62 10.96 -2.26
N SER A 69 3.70 11.59 -3.44
CA SER A 69 4.00 13.02 -3.58
C SER A 69 2.97 13.96 -2.93
N SER A 70 1.73 13.50 -2.74
CA SER A 70 0.64 14.26 -2.11
C SER A 70 0.72 14.30 -0.58
N ILE A 71 1.61 13.51 0.04
CA ILE A 71 1.85 13.49 1.48
C ILE A 71 3.31 13.81 1.81
N ASP A 72 3.53 14.31 3.02
CA ASP A 72 4.87 14.54 3.55
C ASP A 72 5.32 13.29 4.31
N TRP A 73 6.20 12.51 3.67
CA TRP A 73 6.65 11.21 4.15
C TRP A 73 8.19 11.10 4.07
N SER A 74 8.76 10.20 4.86
CA SER A 74 10.22 9.99 4.89
C SER A 74 10.65 8.60 4.49
N VAL A 75 9.97 7.57 4.98
CA VAL A 75 10.32 6.17 4.72
C VAL A 75 9.07 5.33 4.52
N ALA A 76 9.18 4.34 3.65
CA ALA A 76 8.17 3.33 3.45
C ALA A 76 8.81 1.94 3.50
N TYR A 77 8.14 0.98 4.12
CA TYR A 77 8.58 -0.40 4.21
C TYR A 77 7.55 -1.34 3.62
N GLN A 78 8.02 -2.29 2.81
CA GLN A 78 7.23 -3.38 2.28
C GLN A 78 7.96 -4.69 2.57
N PHE A 79 7.21 -5.76 2.83
CA PHE A 79 7.81 -7.09 3.00
C PHE A 79 7.69 -7.87 1.71
N ASP A 80 8.83 -8.14 1.11
CA ASP A 80 8.94 -9.02 -0.04
C ASP A 80 8.83 -10.47 0.43
N THR A 81 7.71 -11.11 0.09
CA THR A 81 7.46 -12.51 0.41
C THR A 81 8.30 -13.47 -0.44
N GLN A 82 8.79 -13.04 -1.61
CA GLN A 82 9.66 -13.86 -2.45
C GLN A 82 11.08 -13.88 -1.90
N GLY A 83 11.62 -12.70 -1.56
CA GLY A 83 12.92 -12.57 -0.91
C GLY A 83 12.93 -12.82 0.61
N ASN A 84 11.75 -12.97 1.22
CA ASN A 84 11.56 -13.10 2.68
C ASN A 84 12.27 -11.97 3.47
N ALA A 85 12.14 -10.73 2.99
CA ALA A 85 12.89 -9.59 3.50
C ALA A 85 12.07 -8.29 3.52
N TRP A 86 12.42 -7.41 4.45
CA TRP A 86 11.92 -6.04 4.43
C TRP A 86 12.69 -5.20 3.42
N VAL A 87 11.96 -4.53 2.55
CA VAL A 87 12.48 -3.60 1.57
C VAL A 87 12.09 -2.19 1.97
N LYS A 88 13.08 -1.29 1.92
CA LYS A 88 12.93 0.12 2.33
C LYS A 88 12.92 1.03 1.11
N SER A 89 11.99 1.97 1.12
CA SER A 89 11.87 3.13 0.25
C SER A 89 12.15 4.41 1.04
N VAL A 90 12.84 5.37 0.43
CA VAL A 90 13.20 6.64 1.08
C VAL A 90 12.74 7.78 0.20
N SER A 91 12.06 8.75 0.82
CA SER A 91 11.56 9.94 0.13
C SER A 91 12.68 10.71 -0.56
N GLY A 92 12.44 11.12 -1.80
CA GLY A 92 13.41 11.84 -2.63
C GLY A 92 14.51 10.95 -3.24
N THR A 93 14.40 9.62 -3.09
CA THR A 93 15.25 8.68 -3.81
C THR A 93 14.46 8.00 -4.92
N ALA A 94 15.08 7.77 -6.07
CA ALA A 94 14.47 7.00 -7.13
C ALA A 94 14.44 5.52 -6.73
N ASP A 95 13.25 4.96 -6.59
CA ASP A 95 13.07 3.54 -6.31
C ASP A 95 11.85 2.94 -7.00
N ASN A 96 12.03 1.88 -7.79
CA ASN A 96 10.95 1.27 -8.56
C ASN A 96 10.28 0.14 -7.77
N ARG A 97 9.54 0.48 -6.71
CA ARG A 97 9.02 -0.49 -5.74
C ARG A 97 7.53 -0.39 -5.45
N ILE A 98 6.86 0.67 -5.88
CA ILE A 98 5.43 0.84 -5.72
C ILE A 98 4.69 0.04 -6.77
N ALA A 99 3.85 -0.90 -6.32
CA ALA A 99 3.10 -1.76 -7.22
C ALA A 99 1.75 -2.16 -6.63
N THR A 100 0.82 -2.50 -7.51
CA THR A 100 -0.53 -2.96 -7.16
C THR A 100 -0.50 -4.23 -6.31
N ALA A 101 -1.55 -4.42 -5.51
CA ALA A 101 -1.71 -5.55 -4.59
C ALA A 101 -0.60 -5.69 -3.53
N ARG A 102 0.05 -4.57 -3.17
CA ARG A 102 1.04 -4.49 -2.08
C ARG A 102 0.61 -3.47 -1.01
N GLY A 103 1.04 -3.73 0.22
CA GLY A 103 0.87 -2.82 1.36
C GLY A 103 2.22 -2.28 1.82
N TYR A 104 2.24 -1.00 2.18
CA TYR A 104 3.43 -0.26 2.59
C TYR A 104 3.18 0.37 3.96
N TRP A 105 4.09 0.13 4.90
CA TRP A 105 4.17 0.88 6.14
C TRP A 105 4.89 2.19 5.86
N VAL A 106 4.15 3.29 5.81
CA VAL A 106 4.65 4.63 5.47
C VAL A 106 4.71 5.49 6.71
N TRP A 107 5.86 6.14 6.94
CA TRP A 107 6.02 7.16 7.96
C TRP A 107 5.72 8.54 7.37
N ALA A 108 4.65 9.18 7.86
CA ALA A 108 4.28 10.53 7.50
C ALA A 108 4.73 11.54 8.57
N ASN A 109 5.40 12.62 8.14
CA ASN A 109 5.93 13.65 9.03
C ASN A 109 4.84 14.58 9.59
N LYS A 110 3.69 14.63 8.91
CA LYS A 110 2.48 15.34 9.34
C LYS A 110 1.25 14.64 8.80
N ALA A 111 0.09 14.97 9.37
CA ALA A 111 -1.18 14.52 8.82
C ALA A 111 -1.41 15.13 7.42
N GLY A 112 -2.11 14.38 6.57
CA GLY A 112 -2.36 14.79 5.19
C GLY A 112 -3.34 13.84 4.51
N THR A 113 -3.41 13.95 3.19
CA THR A 113 -4.30 13.14 2.37
C THR A 113 -3.51 12.61 1.19
N LEU A 114 -3.39 11.28 1.11
CA LEU A 114 -2.87 10.63 -0.08
C LEU A 114 -3.92 10.75 -1.19
N VAL A 115 -3.50 11.39 -2.27
CA VAL A 115 -4.15 11.38 -3.57
C VAL A 115 -3.30 10.51 -4.48
N PRO A 116 -3.76 9.30 -4.83
CA PRO A 116 -3.09 8.39 -5.76
C PRO A 116 -3.08 8.90 -7.20
#